data_AF-A0A6L7A6Q7-F1
#
_entry.id   AF-A0A6L7A6Q7-F1
#
_cell.length_a   1.000
_cell.length_b   1.000
_cell.length_c   1.000
_cell.angle_alpha   90.00
_cell.angle_beta   90.00
_cell.angle_gamma   90.00
#
_symmetry.space_group_name_H-M   'P 1'
#
loop_
_entity.id
_entity.type
_entity.pdbx_description
1 polymer ?
#
loop_
_entity_poly.entity_id
_entity_poly.type
_entity_poly.pdbx_seq_one_letter_code
_entity_poly.pdbx_strand_id
1 'polypeptide(L)' 'IDWQADAARWRNGEMNLANWCQQLVASKAMVPLIHHWLIIQGQRSMRGLRMNTLGWFDFKSAWFAPPDP' A
#
# COMPACT_ATOMS: atom_id res chain seq x y z
N ILE A 1 21.20 10.12 -9.53
CA ILE A 1 20.80 8.77 -9.08
C ILE A 1 20.38 8.02 -10.32
N ASP A 2 21.01 6.88 -10.59
CA ASP A 2 20.69 6.04 -11.74
C ASP A 2 19.60 5.04 -11.35
N TRP A 3 18.35 5.44 -11.54
CA TRP A 3 17.19 4.64 -11.15
C TRP A 3 17.03 3.37 -11.99
N GLN A 4 17.51 3.38 -13.24
CA GLN A 4 17.42 2.24 -14.13
C GLN A 4 18.36 1.11 -13.69
N ALA A 5 19.59 1.45 -13.34
CA ALA A 5 20.55 0.50 -12.80
C ALA A 5 20.08 -0.08 -11.45
N ASP A 6 19.59 0.77 -10.56
CA ASP A 6 19.03 0.36 -9.27
C ASP A 6 17.82 -0.57 -9.44
N ALA A 7 16.91 -0.27 -10.36
CA ALA A 7 15.76 -1.13 -10.67
C ALA A 7 16.17 -2.48 -11.29
N ALA A 8 17.28 -2.54 -12.04
CA ALA A 8 17.81 -3.81 -12.55
C ALA A 8 18.37 -4.67 -11.41
N ARG A 9 19.20 -4.10 -10.54
CA ARG A 9 19.76 -4.79 -9.35
C ARG A 9 18.67 -5.30 -8.42
N TRP A 10 17.62 -4.51 -8.18
CA TRP A 10 16.46 -4.95 -7.39
C TRP A 10 15.76 -6.16 -8.01
N ARG A 11 15.45 -6.11 -9.31
CA ARG A 11 14.79 -7.23 -10.01
C ARG A 11 15.63 -8.51 -10.02
N ASN A 12 16.95 -8.37 -10.01
CA ASN A 12 17.88 -9.50 -9.94
C ASN A 12 18.12 -10.01 -8.50
N GLY A 13 17.55 -9.36 -7.47
CA GLY A 13 17.77 -9.73 -6.06
C GLY A 13 19.14 -9.33 -5.51
N GLU A 14 19.90 -8.50 -6.22
CA GLU A 14 21.26 -8.07 -5.89
C GLU A 14 21.29 -6.82 -4.99
N MET A 15 20.12 -6.32 -4.60
CA MET A 15 19.97 -5.11 -3.80
C MET A 15 19.39 -5.42 -2.42
N ASN A 16 20.11 -5.04 -1.37
CA ASN A 16 19.54 -4.94 -0.05
C ASN A 16 18.66 -3.67 0.04
N LEU A 17 17.35 -3.85 -0.02
CA LEU A 17 16.39 -2.73 -0.04
C LEU A 17 16.44 -1.87 1.22
N ALA A 18 16.68 -2.46 2.40
CA ALA A 18 16.72 -1.71 3.65
C ALA A 18 17.89 -0.71 3.67
N ASN A 19 19.08 -1.17 3.29
CA ASN A 19 20.27 -0.32 3.20
C ASN A 19 20.11 0.76 2.12
N TRP A 20 19.53 0.42 0.98
CA TRP A 20 19.29 1.39 -0.11
C TRP A 20 18.29 2.48 0.30
N CYS A 21 17.17 2.12 0.93
CA CYS A 21 16.21 3.09 1.46
C CYS A 21 16.86 4.05 2.47
N GLN A 22 17.72 3.55 3.37
CA GLN A 22 18.44 4.39 4.32
C GLN A 22 19.37 5.41 3.62
N GLN A 23 20.05 5.01 2.54
CA GLN A 23 20.90 5.91 1.75
C GLN A 23 20.09 7.02 1.05
N LEU A 24 18.90 6.70 0.53
CA LEU A 24 18.01 7.68 -0.10
C LEU A 24 17.53 8.75 0.91
N VAL A 25 17.22 8.34 2.14
CA VAL A 25 16.84 9.26 3.22
C VAL A 25 18.03 10.10 3.66
N ALA A 26 19.20 9.49 3.90
CA ALA A 26 20.40 10.18 4.35
C ALA A 26 20.90 11.24 3.35
N SER A 27 20.81 10.94 2.04
CA SER A 27 21.15 11.88 0.96
C SER A 27 20.09 12.93 0.67
N LYS A 28 18.93 12.88 1.36
CA LYS A 28 17.75 13.71 1.09
C LYS A 28 17.19 13.57 -0.33
N ALA A 29 17.55 12.50 -1.05
CA ALA A 29 16.96 12.17 -2.33
C ALA A 29 15.50 11.73 -2.22
N MET A 30 15.12 11.19 -1.05
CA MET A 30 13.75 10.89 -0.67
C MET A 30 13.50 11.37 0.75
N VAL A 31 12.43 12.14 0.96
CA VAL A 31 12.01 12.60 2.27
C VAL A 31 10.60 12.05 2.53
N PRO A 32 10.43 11.02 3.37
CA PRO A 32 9.11 10.50 3.70
C PRO A 32 8.34 11.58 4.48
N LEU A 33 7.18 11.98 3.96
CA LEU A 33 6.38 13.05 4.55
C LEU A 33 5.28 12.52 5.47
N ILE A 34 4.56 11.49 5.03
CA ILE A 34 3.43 10.91 5.77
C ILE A 34 3.32 9.41 5.51
N HIS A 35 2.74 8.71 6.48
CA HIS A 35 2.14 7.40 6.26
C HIS A 35 0.63 7.59 6.17
N HIS A 36 0.04 7.29 5.01
CA HIS A 36 -1.40 7.46 4.81
C HIS A 36 -2.15 6.27 5.38
N TRP A 37 -2.98 6.49 6.40
CA TRP A 37 -3.92 5.48 6.89
C TRP A 37 -5.20 5.54 6.04
N LEU A 38 -5.47 4.47 5.28
CA LEU A 38 -6.69 4.37 4.50
C LEU A 38 -7.83 3.81 5.36
N ILE A 39 -9.03 4.39 5.22
CA ILE A 39 -10.23 3.95 5.94
C ILE A 39 -11.33 3.70 4.94
N ILE A 40 -12.00 2.56 5.08
CA ILE A 40 -13.23 2.28 4.33
C ILE A 40 -14.42 2.61 5.23
N GLN A 41 -15.23 3.56 4.79
CA GLN A 41 -16.50 3.89 5.42
C GLN A 41 -17.61 3.08 4.74
N GLY A 42 -18.47 2.46 5.55
CA GLY A 42 -19.61 1.68 5.08
C GLY A 42 -20.86 1.98 5.90
N GLN A 43 -22.02 1.67 5.31
CA GLN A 43 -23.28 1.74 6.04
C GLN A 43 -23.40 0.57 7.04
N ARG A 44 -24.18 0.75 8.11
CA ARG A 44 -24.34 -0.27 9.18
C ARG A 44 -24.79 -1.64 8.67
N SER A 45 -25.62 -1.67 7.62
CA SER A 45 -26.12 -2.88 6.99
C SER A 45 -25.09 -3.58 6.10
N MET A 46 -24.00 -2.90 5.73
CA MET A 46 -22.99 -3.50 4.85
C MET A 46 -22.14 -4.53 5.61
N ARG A 47 -21.87 -5.63 4.94
CA ARG A 47 -21.06 -6.75 5.40
C ARG A 47 -20.01 -7.09 4.36
N GLY A 48 -18.95 -7.76 4.79
CA GLY A 48 -17.88 -8.21 3.89
C GLY A 48 -16.98 -7.10 3.36
N LEU A 49 -17.06 -5.87 3.86
CA LEU A 49 -16.13 -4.80 3.45
C LEU A 49 -14.70 -5.17 3.83
N ARG A 50 -13.83 -5.21 2.83
CA ARG A 50 -12.40 -5.43 3.01
C ARG A 50 -11.61 -4.53 2.10
N MET A 51 -10.47 -4.07 2.61
CA MET A 51 -9.43 -3.40 1.85
C MET A 51 -8.20 -4.29 1.83
N ASN A 52 -7.55 -4.43 0.67
CA ASN A 52 -6.24 -5.06 0.64
C ASN A 52 -5.14 -4.08 1.07
N THR A 53 -3.91 -4.57 1.19
CA THR A 53 -2.73 -3.78 1.60
C THR A 53 -2.35 -2.67 0.61
N LEU A 54 -2.86 -2.70 -0.63
CA LEU A 54 -2.67 -1.64 -1.62
C LEU A 54 -3.76 -0.55 -1.55
N GLY A 55 -4.72 -0.69 -0.65
CA GLY A 55 -5.83 0.26 -0.52
C GLY A 55 -7.04 -0.04 -1.39
N TRP A 56 -7.08 -1.19 -2.07
CA TRP A 56 -8.17 -1.53 -2.99
C TRP A 56 -9.32 -2.18 -2.25
N PHE A 57 -10.54 -1.81 -2.61
CA PHE A 57 -11.77 -2.36 -2.05
C PHE A 57 -12.27 -3.58 -2.83
N ASP A 58 -12.71 -4.61 -2.11
CA ASP A 58 -13.32 -5.80 -2.70
C ASP A 58 -14.85 -5.66 -2.83
N PHE A 59 -15.30 -5.25 -4.02
CA PHE A 59 -16.73 -5.17 -4.33
C PHE A 59 -17.41 -6.54 -4.44
N LYS A 60 -16.67 -7.63 -4.71
CA LYS A 60 -17.28 -8.95 -4.94
C LYS A 60 -17.76 -9.58 -3.63
N SER A 61 -17.06 -9.31 -2.54
CA SER A 61 -17.39 -9.83 -1.22
C SER A 61 -18.28 -8.89 -0.40
N ALA A 62 -18.49 -7.66 -0.88
CA ALA A 62 -19.31 -6.67 -0.19
C ALA A 62 -20.79 -6.87 -0.50
N TRP A 63 -21.64 -6.87 0.53
CA TRP A 63 -23.08 -7.05 0.38
C TRP A 63 -23.85 -6.33 1.50
N PHE A 64 -25.15 -6.12 1.29
CA PHE A 64 -26.05 -5.55 2.29
C PHE A 64 -26.83 -6.65 3.00
N ALA A 65 -26.82 -6.63 4.33
CA ALA A 65 -27.71 -7.47 5.12
C ALA A 65 -29.17 -7.17 4.75
N PRO A 66 -30.04 -8.21 4.71
CA PRO A 66 -31.47 -8.00 4.53
C PRO A 66 -32.03 -7.06 5.60
N PRO A 67 -33.07 -6.27 5.28
CA PRO A 67 -33.79 -5.50 6.29
C PRO A 67 -34.42 -6.44 7.33
N ASP A 68 -34.57 -5.95 8.57
CA ASP A 68 -35.31 -6.68 9.60
C ASP A 68 -36.78 -6.87 9.16
N PRO A 69 -37.40 -8.03 9.46
CA PRO A 69 -38.77 -8.34 9.06
C PRO A 69 -39.84 -7.46 9.71
#